data_AF-A0A6P1PZ80-F1
#
_entry.id   AF-A0A6P1PZ80-F1
#
_cell.length_a   1.000
_cell.length_b   1.000
_cell.length_c   1.000
_cell.angle_alpha   90.00
_cell.angle_beta   90.00
_cell.angle_gamma   90.00
#
_symmetry.space_group_name_H-M   'P 1'
#
loop_
_entity.id
_entity.type
_entity.pdbx_description
1 polymer ?
#
loop_
_entity_poly.entity_id
_entity_poly.type
_entity_poly.pdbx_seq_one_letter_code
_entity_poly.pdbx_strand_id
1 'polypeptide(L)'
;MTDITELTKRMREAAEKCIEQEPLKLVEYHGKLYLRNKSGIVFTVSCDASNPDFTAENENYARLAESVSANNAIALLDALSQRDAQIAELREQIAELREQEIKPAGMQFITEAIGAHGYIVGCMRQNRPDLALEESLKWVKVFGQAAELMEGK
;
A
#
# COMPACT_ATOMS: atom_id res chain seq x y z
N MET A 1 16.69 -17.85 7.54
CA MET A 1 15.59 -16.94 7.16
C MET A 1 15.35 -17.18 5.68
N THR A 2 14.23 -17.79 5.30
CA THR A 2 13.96 -18.15 3.89
C THR A 2 13.67 -16.87 3.12
N ASP A 3 14.37 -16.65 2.01
CA ASP A 3 14.09 -15.53 1.11
C ASP A 3 12.67 -15.69 0.54
N ILE A 4 11.82 -14.69 0.78
CA ILE A 4 10.41 -14.68 0.33
C ILE A 4 10.35 -14.72 -1.20
N THR A 5 11.33 -14.14 -1.88
CA THR A 5 11.44 -14.15 -3.34
C THR A 5 11.66 -15.56 -3.86
N GLU A 6 12.53 -16.31 -3.20
CA GLU A 6 12.79 -17.71 -3.56
C GLU A 6 11.58 -18.60 -3.23
N LEU A 7 10.87 -18.33 -2.13
CA LEU A 7 9.66 -19.04 -1.77
C LEU A 7 8.54 -18.83 -2.80
N THR A 8 8.28 -17.58 -3.20
CA THR A 8 7.24 -17.23 -4.18
C THR A 8 7.56 -17.81 -5.56
N LYS A 9 8.82 -17.81 -5.97
CA LYS A 9 9.28 -18.48 -7.20
C LYS A 9 9.00 -19.99 -7.16
N ARG A 10 9.39 -20.67 -6.08
CA ARG A 10 9.15 -22.12 -5.91
C ARG A 10 7.65 -22.45 -5.88
N MET A 11 6.84 -21.60 -5.25
CA MET A 11 5.39 -21.76 -5.24
C MET A 11 4.79 -21.61 -6.64
N ARG A 12 5.26 -20.64 -7.43
CA ARG A 12 4.83 -20.47 -8.83
C ARG A 12 5.18 -21.70 -9.67
N GLU A 13 6.42 -22.15 -9.63
CA GLU A 13 6.87 -23.35 -10.37
C GLU A 13 6.07 -24.60 -9.99
N ALA A 14 5.74 -24.75 -8.71
CA ALA A 14 4.90 -25.85 -8.23
C ALA A 14 3.46 -25.73 -8.75
N ALA A 15 2.88 -24.53 -8.74
CA ALA A 15 1.53 -24.28 -9.24
C ALA A 15 1.46 -24.52 -10.77
N GLU A 16 2.44 -24.06 -11.54
CA GLU A 16 2.51 -24.24 -12.99
C GLU A 16 2.54 -25.73 -13.38
N LYS A 17 3.30 -26.55 -12.65
CA LYS A 17 3.31 -28.03 -12.85
C LYS A 17 1.97 -28.69 -12.53
N CYS A 18 1.11 -28.01 -11.78
CA CYS A 18 -0.19 -28.52 -11.35
C CYS A 18 -1.37 -27.94 -12.14
N ILE A 19 -1.15 -27.10 -13.16
CA ILE A 19 -2.23 -26.47 -13.96
C ILE A 19 -3.15 -27.51 -14.61
N GLU A 20 -2.57 -28.60 -15.12
CA GLU A 20 -3.31 -29.67 -15.78
C GLU A 20 -3.90 -30.69 -14.80
N GLN A 21 -3.59 -30.57 -13.50
CA GLN A 21 -4.16 -31.47 -12.51
C GLN A 21 -5.62 -31.13 -12.25
N GLU A 22 -6.42 -32.18 -12.14
CA GLU A 22 -7.83 -32.02 -11.86
C GLU A 22 -8.06 -31.51 -10.44
N PRO A 23 -9.04 -30.62 -10.25
CA PRO A 23 -9.35 -30.08 -8.94
C PRO A 23 -9.80 -31.17 -7.99
N LEU A 24 -9.36 -31.07 -6.74
CA LEU A 24 -9.87 -31.90 -5.66
C LEU A 24 -11.31 -31.51 -5.36
N LYS A 25 -12.11 -32.50 -4.97
CA LYS A 25 -13.47 -32.31 -4.46
C LYS A 25 -13.60 -32.98 -3.11
N LEU A 26 -14.15 -32.24 -2.16
CA LEU A 26 -14.52 -32.75 -0.86
C LEU A 26 -15.86 -33.48 -1.01
N VAL A 27 -15.89 -34.76 -0.67
CA VAL A 27 -17.08 -35.59 -0.77
C VAL A 27 -17.29 -36.39 0.50
N GLU A 28 -18.55 -36.66 0.82
CA GLU A 28 -18.92 -37.58 1.89
C GLU A 28 -19.31 -38.94 1.28
N TYR A 29 -18.76 -40.03 1.84
CA TYR A 29 -19.08 -41.40 1.44
C TYR A 29 -19.16 -42.28 2.68
N HIS A 30 -20.30 -42.97 2.87
CA HIS A 30 -20.60 -43.79 4.07
C HIS A 30 -20.34 -43.07 5.40
N GLY A 31 -20.70 -41.78 5.50
CA GLY A 31 -20.53 -40.99 6.74
C GLY A 31 -19.08 -40.56 7.02
N LYS A 32 -18.19 -40.65 6.03
CA LYS A 32 -16.79 -40.22 6.12
C LYS A 32 -16.48 -39.20 5.02
N LEU A 33 -15.65 -38.21 5.36
CA LEU A 33 -15.23 -37.16 4.45
C LEU A 33 -13.92 -37.52 3.73
N TYR A 34 -13.85 -37.22 2.44
CA TYR A 34 -12.72 -37.53 1.58
C TYR A 34 -12.43 -36.40 0.60
N LEU A 35 -11.15 -36.12 0.34
CA LEU A 35 -10.72 -35.36 -0.82
C LEU A 35 -10.41 -36.32 -1.97
N ARG A 36 -11.00 -36.08 -3.14
CA ARG A 36 -10.83 -36.95 -4.30
C ARG A 36 -10.67 -36.18 -5.61
N ASN A 37 -10.13 -36.85 -6.62
CA ASN A 37 -10.17 -36.44 -8.03
C ASN A 37 -10.73 -37.61 -8.89
N LYS A 38 -10.61 -37.56 -10.23
CA LYS A 38 -11.08 -38.69 -11.08
C LYS A 38 -10.24 -39.96 -10.90
N SER A 39 -8.98 -39.84 -10.48
CA SER A 39 -8.11 -41.00 -10.21
C SER A 39 -8.48 -41.73 -8.93
N GLY A 40 -9.25 -41.11 -8.02
CA GLY A 40 -9.75 -41.74 -6.81
C GLY A 40 -9.64 -40.85 -5.58
N ILE A 41 -9.63 -41.48 -4.41
CA ILE A 41 -9.44 -40.81 -3.12
C ILE A 41 -7.97 -40.42 -2.99
N VAL A 42 -7.73 -39.14 -2.69
CA VAL A 42 -6.39 -38.58 -2.48
C VAL A 42 -6.09 -38.49 -0.99
N PHE A 43 -7.06 -38.03 -0.17
CA PHE A 43 -6.94 -37.99 1.29
C PHE A 43 -8.24 -38.38 1.98
N THR A 44 -8.12 -39.03 3.13
CA THR A 44 -9.24 -39.21 4.07
C THR A 44 -9.21 -38.07 5.08
N VAL A 45 -10.35 -37.44 5.32
CA VAL A 45 -10.51 -36.42 6.35
C VAL A 45 -10.84 -37.14 7.66
N SER A 46 -9.95 -37.03 8.64
CA SER A 46 -10.13 -37.68 9.94
C SER A 46 -11.14 -36.89 10.78
N CYS A 47 -12.29 -37.52 11.06
CA CYS A 47 -13.30 -37.02 11.97
C CYS A 47 -13.29 -37.90 13.22
N ASP A 48 -12.96 -37.33 14.38
CA ASP A 48 -13.03 -38.00 15.69
C ASP A 48 -14.08 -37.29 16.55
N ALA A 49 -15.18 -38.01 16.82
CA ALA A 49 -16.27 -37.50 17.66
C ALA A 49 -15.82 -37.23 19.11
N SER A 50 -14.74 -37.86 19.56
CA SER A 50 -14.13 -37.63 20.87
C SER A 50 -13.35 -36.33 20.92
N ASN A 51 -13.03 -35.76 19.75
CA ASN A 51 -12.25 -34.54 19.61
C ASN A 51 -12.81 -33.62 18.50
N PRO A 52 -13.93 -32.93 18.78
CA PRO A 52 -14.65 -32.16 17.77
C PRO A 52 -13.85 -30.98 17.21
N ASP A 53 -12.95 -30.38 17.99
CA ASP A 53 -12.13 -29.25 17.54
C ASP A 53 -11.15 -29.65 16.43
N PHE A 54 -10.48 -30.80 16.59
CA PHE A 54 -9.60 -31.34 15.55
C PHE A 54 -10.37 -31.78 14.30
N THR A 55 -11.60 -32.26 14.49
CA THR A 55 -12.49 -32.57 13.36
C THR A 55 -12.83 -31.32 12.56
N ALA A 56 -13.22 -30.23 13.23
CA ALA A 56 -13.51 -28.96 12.58
C ALA A 56 -12.28 -28.38 11.86
N GLU A 57 -11.09 -28.48 12.46
CA GLU A 57 -9.85 -28.04 11.82
C GLU A 57 -9.51 -28.86 10.57
N ASN A 58 -9.62 -30.19 10.64
CA ASN A 58 -9.39 -31.08 9.50
C ASN A 58 -10.38 -30.81 8.35
N GLU A 59 -11.65 -30.55 8.67
CA GLU A 59 -12.63 -30.13 7.67
C GLU A 59 -12.27 -28.79 7.02
N ASN A 60 -11.81 -27.83 7.81
CA ASN A 60 -11.37 -26.53 7.29
C ASN A 60 -10.17 -26.67 6.36
N TYR A 61 -9.16 -27.49 6.71
CA TYR A 61 -8.05 -27.78 5.81
C TYR A 61 -8.50 -28.49 4.54
N ALA A 62 -9.47 -29.40 4.64
CA ALA A 62 -9.98 -30.11 3.47
C ALA A 62 -10.73 -29.16 2.52
N ARG A 63 -11.55 -28.24 3.06
CA ARG A 63 -12.21 -27.18 2.28
C ARG A 63 -11.20 -26.23 1.66
N LEU A 64 -10.13 -25.88 2.39
CA LEU A 64 -9.05 -25.09 1.84
C LEU A 64 -8.40 -25.80 0.64
N ALA A 65 -8.06 -27.08 0.78
CA ALA A 65 -7.46 -27.86 -0.31
C ALA A 65 -8.38 -28.01 -1.53
N GLU A 66 -9.70 -28.11 -1.33
CA GLU A 66 -10.70 -28.07 -2.42
C GLU A 66 -10.72 -26.71 -3.14
N SER A 67 -10.61 -25.62 -2.38
CA SER A 67 -10.65 -24.25 -2.91
C SER A 67 -9.35 -23.83 -3.63
N VAL A 68 -8.24 -24.48 -3.30
CA VAL A 68 -6.93 -24.18 -3.86
C VAL A 68 -6.78 -24.90 -5.20
N SER A 69 -6.79 -24.12 -6.27
CA SER A 69 -6.37 -24.58 -7.60
C SER A 69 -5.03 -23.93 -7.98
N ALA A 70 -4.29 -24.55 -8.89
CA ALA A 70 -3.09 -23.97 -9.49
C ALA A 70 -3.37 -22.56 -10.02
N ASN A 71 -4.51 -22.37 -10.69
CA ASN A 71 -4.93 -21.07 -11.23
C ASN A 71 -5.16 -20.02 -10.13
N ASN A 72 -5.82 -20.39 -9.04
CA ASN A 72 -6.04 -19.49 -7.91
C ASN A 72 -4.71 -19.10 -7.24
N ALA A 73 -3.80 -20.06 -7.08
CA ALA A 73 -2.48 -19.81 -6.50
C ALA A 73 -1.64 -18.85 -7.38
N ILE A 74 -1.63 -19.07 -8.70
CA ILE A 74 -0.95 -18.18 -9.66
C ILE A 74 -1.55 -16.77 -9.62
N ALA A 75 -2.88 -16.65 -9.65
CA ALA A 75 -3.56 -15.36 -9.58
C ALA A 75 -3.22 -14.59 -8.29
N LEU A 76 -3.14 -15.28 -7.14
CA LEU A 76 -2.72 -14.68 -5.88
C LEU A 76 -1.26 -14.23 -5.92
N LEU A 77 -0.36 -15.02 -6.51
CA LEU A 77 1.04 -14.66 -6.69
C LEU A 77 1.20 -13.44 -7.62
N ASP A 78 0.42 -13.35 -8.69
CA ASP A 78 0.41 -12.18 -9.58
C ASP A 78 -0.09 -10.92 -8.85
N ALA A 79 -1.15 -11.04 -8.06
CA ALA A 79 -1.68 -9.94 -7.25
C ALA A 79 -0.66 -9.45 -6.20
N LEU A 80 0.14 -10.35 -5.62
CA LEU A 80 1.24 -9.99 -4.73
C LEU A 80 2.34 -9.22 -5.48
N SER A 81 2.77 -9.71 -6.64
CA SER A 81 3.78 -9.01 -7.46
C SER A 81 3.32 -7.62 -7.91
N GLN A 82 2.04 -7.46 -8.24
CA GLN A 82 1.46 -6.14 -8.57
C GLN A 82 1.48 -5.20 -7.37
N ARG A 83 1.15 -5.69 -6.17
CA ARG A 83 1.21 -4.90 -4.94
C ARG A 83 2.63 -4.45 -4.62
N ASP A 84 3.62 -5.32 -4.80
CA ASP A 84 5.02 -4.97 -4.55
C ASP A 84 5.50 -3.87 -5.51
N ALA A 85 5.10 -3.93 -6.78
CA ALA A 85 5.38 -2.88 -7.76
C ALA A 85 4.73 -1.54 -7.36
N GLN A 86 3.46 -1.55 -6.93
CA GLN A 86 2.77 -0.35 -6.45
C GLN A 86 3.43 0.24 -5.19
N ILE A 87 3.88 -0.61 -4.26
CA ILE A 87 4.60 -0.16 -3.06
C ILE A 87 5.92 0.49 -3.44
N ALA A 88 6.65 -0.06 -4.42
CA ALA A 88 7.89 0.52 -4.91
C ALA A 88 7.67 1.90 -5.53
N GLU A 89 6.66 2.03 -6.41
CA GLU A 89 6.29 3.31 -7.04
C GLU A 89 5.88 4.36 -5.99
N LEU A 90 5.05 3.99 -5.02
CA LEU A 90 4.63 4.92 -3.95
C LEU A 90 5.81 5.36 -3.09
N ARG A 91 6.80 4.49 -2.85
CA ARG A 91 8.01 4.85 -2.10
C ARG A 91 8.86 5.86 -2.85
N GLU A 92 8.96 5.72 -4.17
CA GLU A 92 9.66 6.67 -5.04
C GLU A 92 8.96 8.04 -5.02
N GLN A 93 7.63 8.08 -5.22
CA GLN A 93 6.84 9.31 -5.12
C GLN A 93 6.98 9.99 -3.75
N ILE A 94 6.99 9.21 -2.66
CA ILE A 94 7.21 9.76 -1.31
C ILE A 94 8.63 10.33 -1.16
N ALA A 95 9.64 9.70 -1.77
CA ALA A 95 11.00 10.22 -1.75
C ALA A 95 11.10 11.55 -2.51
N GLU A 96 10.52 11.63 -3.70
CA GLU A 96 10.44 12.87 -4.49
C GLU A 96 9.70 13.98 -3.72
N LEU A 97 8.55 13.68 -3.11
CA LEU A 97 7.80 14.64 -2.32
C LEU A 97 8.57 15.10 -1.07
N ARG A 98 9.37 14.22 -0.47
CA ARG A 98 10.25 14.59 0.66
C ARG A 98 11.38 15.49 0.22
N GLU A 99 11.94 15.29 -0.98
CA GLU A 99 12.92 16.21 -1.56
C GLU A 99 12.29 17.55 -1.94
N GLN A 100 11.02 17.55 -2.35
CA GLN A 100 10.22 18.75 -2.58
C GLN A 100 9.71 19.41 -1.28
N GLU A 101 10.34 19.14 -0.14
CA GLU A 101 10.04 19.77 1.15
C GLU A 101 9.73 21.27 0.96
N ILE A 102 8.56 21.71 1.44
CA ILE A 102 8.31 23.14 1.64
C ILE A 102 9.36 23.57 2.66
N LYS A 103 10.44 24.17 2.16
CA LYS A 103 11.59 24.55 2.99
C LYS A 103 11.07 25.34 4.18
N PRO A 104 11.53 25.07 5.42
CA PRO A 104 11.12 25.84 6.59
C PRO A 104 11.21 27.36 6.37
N ALA A 105 12.19 27.80 5.58
CA ALA A 105 12.33 29.18 5.12
C ALA A 105 11.15 29.68 4.27
N GLY A 106 10.60 28.88 3.36
CA GLY A 106 9.42 29.22 2.57
C GLY A 106 8.15 29.30 3.42
N MET A 107 8.01 28.42 4.41
CA MET A 107 6.88 28.47 5.35
C MET A 107 6.96 29.71 6.26
N GLN A 108 8.15 30.04 6.76
CA GLN A 108 8.39 31.27 7.51
C GLN A 108 8.06 32.50 6.66
N PHE A 109 8.54 32.53 5.41
CA PHE A 109 8.27 33.62 4.47
C PHE A 109 6.78 33.85 4.24
N ILE A 110 5.99 32.80 4.00
CA ILE A 110 4.52 32.90 3.83
C ILE A 110 3.87 33.41 5.12
N THR A 111 4.29 32.91 6.28
CA THR A 111 3.73 33.32 7.58
C THR A 111 3.96 34.80 7.84
N GLU A 112 5.19 35.29 7.60
CA GLU A 112 5.53 36.70 7.75
C GLU A 112 4.77 37.58 6.74
N ALA A 113 4.61 37.13 5.49
CA ALA A 113 3.86 37.87 4.47
C ALA A 113 2.37 38.04 4.84
N ILE A 114 1.76 37.01 5.43
CA ILE A 114 0.38 37.09 5.95
C ILE A 114 0.30 38.11 7.10
N GLY A 115 1.26 38.09 8.02
CA GLY A 115 1.33 39.04 9.14
C GLY A 115 1.43 40.50 8.65
N ALA A 116 2.31 40.75 7.68
CA ALA A 116 2.48 42.05 7.07
C ALA A 116 1.24 42.53 6.32
N HIS A 117 0.55 41.64 5.60
CA HIS A 117 -0.73 41.98 4.98
C HIS A 117 -1.76 42.43 6.02
N GLY A 118 -1.86 41.70 7.14
CA GLY A 118 -2.71 42.08 8.27
C GLY A 118 -2.37 43.46 8.83
N TYR A 119 -1.09 43.77 9.00
CA TYR A 119 -0.61 45.08 9.45
C TYR A 119 -0.98 46.20 8.47
N ILE A 120 -0.69 46.02 7.17
CA ILE A 120 -1.01 47.00 6.12
C ILE A 120 -2.51 47.30 6.09
N VAL A 121 -3.36 46.26 6.10
CA VAL A 121 -4.82 46.43 6.15
C VAL A 121 -5.25 47.16 7.43
N GLY A 122 -4.63 46.85 8.57
CA GLY A 122 -4.85 47.55 9.84
C GLY A 122 -4.52 49.04 9.76
N CYS A 123 -3.36 49.40 9.21
CA CYS A 123 -2.94 50.78 8.98
C CYS A 123 -3.91 51.55 8.08
N MET A 124 -4.36 50.93 6.99
CA MET A 124 -5.35 51.54 6.08
C MET A 124 -6.68 51.81 6.78
N ARG A 125 -7.16 50.89 7.62
CA ARG A 125 -8.38 51.09 8.43
C ARG A 125 -8.26 52.19 9.48
N GLN A 126 -7.05 52.44 9.98
CA GLN A 126 -6.76 53.48 10.98
C GLN A 126 -6.35 54.82 10.34
N ASN A 127 -6.49 54.96 9.02
CA ASN A 127 -6.09 56.15 8.26
C ASN A 127 -4.59 56.50 8.43
N ARG A 128 -3.74 55.48 8.45
CA ARG A 128 -2.27 55.56 8.50
C ARG A 128 -1.63 55.02 7.21
N PRO A 129 -1.88 55.64 6.04
CA PRO A 129 -1.35 55.17 4.77
C PRO A 129 0.17 55.29 4.67
N ASP A 130 0.78 56.16 5.47
CA ASP A 130 2.23 56.31 5.63
C ASP A 130 2.90 55.00 6.09
N LEU A 131 2.36 54.40 7.14
CA LEU A 131 2.87 53.13 7.69
C LEU A 131 2.56 51.94 6.79
N ALA A 132 1.38 51.96 6.15
CA ALA A 132 1.01 50.94 5.17
C ALA A 132 1.98 50.93 3.97
N LEU A 133 2.35 52.12 3.48
CA LEU A 133 3.31 52.28 2.39
C LEU A 133 4.71 51.84 2.81
N GLU A 134 5.16 52.23 4.01
CA GLU A 134 6.47 51.83 4.53
C GLU A 134 6.58 50.30 4.60
N GLU A 135 5.58 49.63 5.17
CA GLU A 135 5.58 48.17 5.28
C GLU A 135 5.49 47.50 3.89
N SER A 136 4.66 48.03 2.99
CA SER A 136 4.56 47.52 1.61
C SER A 136 5.90 47.59 0.88
N LEU A 137 6.65 48.69 1.03
CA LEU A 137 7.96 48.86 0.39
C LEU A 137 9.02 47.88 0.92
N LYS A 138 8.99 47.56 2.22
CA LYS A 138 9.86 46.51 2.79
C LYS A 138 9.61 45.18 2.11
N TRP A 139 8.33 44.80 1.95
CA TRP A 139 7.97 43.53 1.33
C TRP A 139 8.30 43.46 -0.16
N VAL A 140 8.11 44.55 -0.91
CA VAL A 140 8.56 44.62 -2.32
C VAL A 140 10.05 44.31 -2.44
N LYS A 141 10.88 44.85 -1.53
CA LYS A 141 12.32 44.56 -1.50
C LYS A 141 12.62 43.10 -1.15
N VAL A 142 11.93 42.54 -0.15
CA VAL A 142 12.07 41.14 0.27
C VAL A 142 11.68 40.18 -0.85
N PHE A 143 10.58 40.43 -1.57
CA PHE A 143 10.17 39.66 -2.75
C PHE A 143 11.17 39.79 -3.91
N GLY A 144 11.72 40.98 -4.15
CA GLY A 144 12.75 41.20 -5.17
C GLY A 144 14.00 40.38 -4.90
N GLN A 145 14.50 40.39 -3.67
CA GLN A 145 15.65 39.58 -3.26
C GLN A 145 15.37 38.07 -3.36
N ALA A 146 14.16 37.63 -3.01
CA ALA A 146 13.75 36.24 -3.16
C ALA A 146 13.69 35.80 -4.64
N ALA A 147 13.24 36.68 -5.55
CA ALA A 147 13.18 36.41 -6.98
C ALA A 147 14.59 36.24 -7.59
N GLU A 148 15.53 37.13 -7.24
CA GLU A 148 16.94 37.04 -7.69
C GLU A 148 17.60 35.71 -7.25
N LEU A 149 17.29 35.23 -6.04
CA LEU A 149 17.77 33.93 -5.53
C LEU A 149 17.20 32.72 -6.27
N MET A 150 16.04 32.86 -6.93
CA MET A 150 15.43 31.79 -7.74
C MET A 150 15.90 31.80 -9.19
N GLU A 151 16.21 32.97 -9.77
CA GLU A 151 16.74 33.10 -11.14
C GLU A 151 18.24 32.76 -11.24
N GLY A 152 18.97 32.84 -10.13
CA GLY A 152 20.39 32.45 -10.03
C GLY A 152 20.66 30.95 -9.83
N LYS A 153 19.65 30.09 -9.96
CA LYS A 153 19.73 28.62 -9.90
C LYS A 153 19.30 28.00 -11.21
#